data_AF-A0A382VNI4-F1
#
_entry.id   AF-A0A382VNI4-F1
#
_cell.length_a   1.000
_cell.length_b   1.000
_cell.length_c   1.000
_cell.angle_alpha   90.00
_cell.angle_beta   90.00
_cell.angle_gamma   90.00
#
_symmetry.space_group_name_H-M   'P 1'
#
loop_
_entity.id
_entity.type
_entity.pdbx_description
1 polymer ?
#
loop_
_entity_poly.entity_id
_entity_poly.type
_entity_poly.pdbx_seq_one_letter_code
_entity_poly.pdbx_strand_id
1 'polypeptide(L)'
;MALDPSVRWTLAGIGGVLVLATIIVQVLVRWKPDADFSSLRQRVNSWWVMASVFTLAMTLSRTVSIGFFTFISFLALKEFLSLIPTRRADRRVLFWAYLAVPLQFYWVYLEWYGMFIIFIPMYMFLLLPLRMVTIGQTKGYVKAAGTIHWGLMLTVFCLSHAAFLLILKESHAPEANPGPGLVLFLVVLTQLNDVCQFIWGKSLGNRKILPKVSPGKTWAGFLGGV
;
A
#
# COMPACT_ATOMS: atom_id res chain seq x y z
N MET A 1 18.92 -11.43 -10.87
CA MET A 1 17.82 -12.17 -10.22
C MET A 1 17.01 -12.80 -11.34
N ALA A 2 17.14 -14.10 -11.60
CA ALA A 2 16.23 -14.75 -12.53
C ALA A 2 14.86 -14.77 -11.87
N LEU A 3 13.90 -14.03 -12.42
CA LEU A 3 12.53 -14.03 -11.92
C LEU A 3 11.95 -15.42 -12.13
N ASP A 4 11.28 -15.92 -11.10
CA ASP A 4 10.52 -17.16 -11.18
C ASP A 4 9.60 -17.12 -12.44
N PRO A 5 9.51 -18.21 -13.21
CA PRO A 5 8.58 -18.29 -14.34
C PRO A 5 7.16 -17.83 -13.99
N SER A 6 6.67 -18.14 -12.79
CA SER A 6 5.35 -17.71 -12.30
C SER A 6 5.21 -16.18 -12.26
N VAL A 7 6.20 -15.48 -11.69
CA VAL A 7 6.26 -14.02 -11.62
C VAL A 7 6.19 -13.38 -13.00
N ARG A 8 6.93 -13.94 -13.97
CA ARG A 8 6.93 -13.46 -15.35
C ARG A 8 5.56 -13.63 -16.02
N TRP A 9 4.92 -14.78 -15.85
CA TRP A 9 3.59 -15.03 -16.41
C TRP A 9 2.53 -14.12 -15.79
N THR A 10 2.61 -13.85 -14.48
CA THR A 10 1.71 -12.90 -13.82
C THR A 10 1.90 -11.48 -14.34
N LEU A 11 3.13 -11.00 -14.48
CA LEU A 11 3.41 -9.68 -15.06
C LEU A 11 2.95 -9.58 -16.52
N ALA A 12 3.15 -10.63 -17.32
CA ALA A 12 2.63 -10.70 -18.67
C ALA A 12 1.09 -10.68 -18.71
N GLY A 13 0.43 -11.37 -17.78
CA GLY A 13 -1.02 -11.35 -17.62
C GLY A 13 -1.55 -9.95 -17.29
N ILE A 14 -0.93 -9.24 -16.34
CA ILE A 14 -1.26 -7.84 -16.01
C ILE A 14 -1.10 -6.96 -17.25
N GLY A 15 0.01 -7.09 -17.97
CA GLY A 15 0.25 -6.37 -19.22
C GLY A 15 -0.83 -6.67 -20.27
N GLY A 16 -1.21 -7.94 -20.44
CA GLY A 16 -2.27 -8.37 -21.33
C GLY A 16 -3.62 -7.74 -21.00
N VAL A 17 -4.01 -7.72 -19.72
CA VAL A 17 -5.25 -7.08 -19.25
C VAL A 17 -5.22 -5.57 -19.53
N LEU A 18 -4.09 -4.89 -19.31
CA LEU A 18 -3.96 -3.46 -19.60
C LEU A 18 -4.01 -3.15 -21.09
N VAL A 19 -3.42 -3.99 -21.94
CA VAL A 19 -3.52 -3.88 -23.40
C VAL A 19 -4.97 -4.07 -23.84
N LEU A 20 -5.66 -5.10 -23.35
CA LEU A 20 -7.07 -5.34 -23.63
C LEU A 20 -7.94 -4.16 -23.19
N ALA A 21 -7.74 -3.65 -21.97
CA ALA A 21 -8.44 -2.46 -21.49
C ALA A 21 -8.19 -1.24 -22.38
N THR A 22 -6.95 -1.04 -22.84
CA THR A 22 -6.58 0.05 -23.75
C THR A 22 -7.28 -0.08 -25.10
N ILE A 23 -7.32 -1.29 -25.66
CA ILE A 23 -8.03 -1.58 -26.92
C ILE A 23 -9.54 -1.31 -26.75
N ILE A 24 -10.15 -1.80 -25.68
CA ILE A 24 -11.58 -1.58 -25.40
C ILE A 24 -11.90 -0.09 -25.32
N VAL A 25 -11.09 0.70 -24.59
CA VAL A 25 -11.28 2.14 -24.50
C VAL A 25 -11.14 2.81 -25.86
N GLN A 26 -10.14 2.44 -26.67
CA GLN A 26 -9.96 3.01 -28.00
C GLN A 26 -11.11 2.65 -28.96
N VAL A 27 -11.63 1.43 -28.90
CA VAL A 27 -12.79 1.00 -29.68
C VAL A 27 -14.05 1.77 -29.26
N LEU A 28 -14.29 1.91 -27.94
CA LEU A 28 -15.43 2.66 -27.42
C LEU A 28 -15.40 4.14 -27.83
N VAL A 29 -14.24 4.78 -27.78
CA VAL A 29 -14.05 6.17 -28.24
C VAL A 29 -14.35 6.30 -29.74
N ARG A 30 -13.99 5.32 -30.55
CA ARG A 30 -14.28 5.31 -32.00
C ARG A 30 -15.76 5.03 -32.30
N TRP A 31 -16.41 4.20 -31.50
CA TRP A 31 -17.81 3.79 -31.73
C TRP A 31 -18.84 4.77 -31.16
N LYS A 32 -18.48 5.52 -30.11
CA LYS A 32 -19.36 6.51 -29.48
C LYS A 32 -18.62 7.84 -29.30
N PRO A 33 -18.37 8.59 -30.39
CA PRO A 33 -17.62 9.84 -30.33
C PRO A 33 -18.28 10.92 -29.45
N ASP A 34 -19.61 10.87 -29.27
CA ASP A 34 -20.37 11.84 -28.46
C ASP A 34 -20.34 11.55 -26.94
N ALA A 35 -19.81 10.39 -26.52
CA ALA A 35 -19.73 10.02 -25.11
C ALA A 35 -18.38 10.42 -24.51
N ASP A 36 -18.39 11.05 -23.33
CA ASP A 36 -17.16 11.44 -22.63
C ASP A 36 -16.47 10.23 -21.96
N PHE A 37 -15.40 9.76 -22.57
CA PHE A 37 -14.53 8.69 -22.04
C PHE A 37 -13.22 9.21 -21.43
N SER A 38 -13.09 10.52 -21.20
CA SER A 38 -11.87 11.13 -20.65
C SER A 38 -11.45 10.48 -19.33
N SER A 39 -12.41 10.25 -18.43
CA SER A 39 -12.18 9.61 -17.12
C SER A 39 -11.69 8.15 -17.25
N LEU A 40 -12.22 7.39 -18.22
CA LEU A 40 -11.83 6.01 -18.45
C LEU A 40 -10.41 5.92 -19.03
N ARG A 41 -10.08 6.81 -19.98
CA ARG A 41 -8.73 6.93 -20.55
C ARG A 41 -7.70 7.34 -19.50
N GLN A 42 -8.03 8.30 -18.64
CA GLN A 42 -7.15 8.71 -17.53
C GLN A 42 -6.87 7.55 -16.58
N ARG A 43 -7.89 6.74 -16.24
CA ARG A 43 -7.71 5.55 -15.40
C ARG A 43 -6.74 4.56 -16.03
N VAL A 44 -6.95 4.18 -17.29
CA VAL A 44 -6.07 3.24 -18.00
C VAL A 44 -4.62 3.77 -18.07
N ASN A 45 -4.44 5.06 -18.35
CA ASN A 45 -3.11 5.68 -18.36
C ASN A 45 -2.43 5.65 -16.99
N SER A 46 -3.15 6.00 -15.91
CA SER A 46 -2.63 5.91 -14.55
C SER A 46 -2.24 4.47 -14.18
N TRP A 47 -3.03 3.49 -14.61
CA TRP A 47 -2.74 2.08 -14.42
C TRP A 47 -1.47 1.63 -15.15
N TRP A 48 -1.25 2.09 -16.38
CA TRP A 48 0.01 1.84 -17.09
C TRP A 48 1.22 2.40 -16.33
N VAL A 49 1.11 3.63 -15.80
CA VAL A 49 2.19 4.23 -15.00
C VAL A 49 2.44 3.41 -13.74
N MET A 50 1.41 3.10 -12.96
CA MET A 50 1.52 2.33 -11.72
C MET A 50 2.10 0.93 -11.98
N ALA A 51 1.57 0.20 -12.97
CA ALA A 51 2.03 -1.14 -13.31
C ALA A 51 3.48 -1.13 -13.81
N SER A 52 3.88 -0.13 -14.61
CA SER A 52 5.26 -0.02 -15.11
C SER A 52 6.24 0.28 -13.99
N VAL A 53 5.95 1.27 -13.14
CA VAL A 53 6.80 1.63 -12.01
C VAL A 53 6.91 0.46 -11.03
N PHE A 54 5.79 -0.21 -10.72
CA PHE A 54 5.78 -1.37 -9.84
C PHE A 54 6.59 -2.54 -10.42
N THR A 55 6.39 -2.86 -11.71
CA THR A 55 7.15 -3.91 -12.40
C THR A 55 8.63 -3.61 -12.40
N LEU A 56 9.03 -2.37 -12.72
CA LEU A 56 10.42 -1.94 -12.69
C LEU A 56 11.00 -2.10 -11.27
N ALA A 57 10.29 -1.60 -10.26
CA ALA A 57 10.73 -1.70 -8.87
C ALA A 57 10.93 -3.16 -8.44
N MET A 58 10.04 -4.07 -8.83
CA MET A 58 10.10 -5.49 -8.44
C MET A 58 11.16 -6.30 -9.21
N THR A 59 11.51 -5.90 -10.44
CA THR A 59 12.40 -6.68 -11.32
C THR A 59 13.86 -6.25 -11.25
N LEU A 60 14.17 -5.01 -10.85
CA LEU A 60 15.54 -4.48 -10.82
C LEU A 60 16.43 -5.16 -9.77
N SER A 61 16.11 -4.99 -8.50
CA SER A 61 16.85 -5.61 -7.38
C SER A 61 16.05 -5.52 -6.09
N ARG A 62 16.34 -6.42 -5.15
CA ARG A 62 15.73 -6.40 -3.81
C ARG A 62 15.92 -5.05 -3.10
N THR A 63 17.09 -4.43 -3.21
CA THR A 63 17.36 -3.12 -2.61
C THR A 63 16.48 -2.03 -3.21
N VAL A 64 16.29 -2.04 -4.53
CA VAL A 64 15.38 -1.12 -5.23
C VAL A 64 13.94 -1.35 -4.80
N SER A 65 13.50 -2.61 -4.67
CA SER A 65 12.16 -2.95 -4.17
C SER A 65 11.91 -2.43 -2.74
N ILE A 66 12.87 -2.63 -1.83
CA ILE A 66 12.79 -2.11 -0.45
C ILE A 66 12.78 -0.58 -0.46
N GLY A 67 13.63 0.05 -1.27
CA GLY A 67 13.64 1.51 -1.44
C GLY A 67 12.31 2.04 -1.98
N PHE A 68 11.69 1.35 -2.94
CA PHE A 68 10.37 1.69 -3.46
C PHE A 68 9.30 1.64 -2.37
N PHE A 69 9.22 0.56 -1.58
CA PHE A 69 8.27 0.50 -0.46
C PHE A 69 8.56 1.53 0.63
N THR A 70 9.83 1.84 0.88
CA THR A 70 10.24 2.91 1.81
C THR A 70 9.68 4.25 1.33
N PHE A 71 9.80 4.53 0.03
CA PHE A 71 9.27 5.76 -0.58
C PHE A 71 7.75 5.83 -0.52
N ILE A 72 7.05 4.73 -0.86
CA ILE A 72 5.58 4.65 -0.76
C ILE A 72 5.12 4.85 0.69
N SER A 73 5.80 4.23 1.66
CA SER A 73 5.49 4.39 3.08
C SER A 73 5.73 5.83 3.56
N PHE A 74 6.80 6.47 3.11
CA PHE A 74 7.04 7.90 3.39
C PHE A 74 5.94 8.79 2.83
N LEU A 75 5.52 8.58 1.57
CA LEU A 75 4.42 9.32 0.96
C LEU A 75 3.11 9.10 1.72
N ALA A 76 2.80 7.85 2.07
CA ALA A 76 1.61 7.51 2.83
C ALA A 76 1.59 8.19 4.21
N LEU A 77 2.72 8.18 4.94
CA LEU A 77 2.83 8.87 6.22
C LEU A 77 2.69 10.39 6.06
N LYS A 78 3.31 10.96 5.02
CA LYS A 78 3.21 12.40 4.72
C LYS A 78 1.76 12.83 4.47
N GLU A 79 1.05 12.11 3.60
CA GLU A 79 -0.36 12.38 3.31
C GLU A 79 -1.25 12.16 4.53
N PHE A 80 -1.00 11.12 5.32
CA PHE A 80 -1.73 10.90 6.57
C PHE A 80 -1.57 12.06 7.55
N LEU A 81 -0.32 12.51 7.78
CA LEU A 81 -0.02 13.61 8.70
C LEU A 81 -0.49 14.97 8.19
N SER A 82 -0.70 15.14 6.88
CA SER A 82 -1.26 16.38 6.30
C SER A 82 -2.76 16.53 6.58
N LEU A 83 -3.48 15.41 6.68
CA LEU A 83 -4.92 15.38 6.95
C LEU A 83 -5.29 15.58 8.41
N ILE A 84 -4.36 15.28 9.33
CA ILE A 84 -4.62 15.36 10.77
C ILE A 84 -4.33 16.76 11.29
N PRO A 85 -5.14 17.29 12.22
CA PRO A 85 -4.83 18.53 12.92
C PRO A 85 -3.56 18.36 13.76
N THR A 86 -2.41 18.71 13.19
CA THR A 86 -1.10 18.64 13.84
C THR A 86 -0.80 19.94 14.58
N ARG A 87 -0.34 19.83 15.83
CA ARG A 87 0.03 21.00 16.64
C ARG A 87 1.43 21.46 16.25
N ARG A 88 1.66 22.79 16.21
CA ARG A 88 3.00 23.35 15.93
C ARG A 88 4.06 22.85 16.92
N ALA A 89 3.67 22.60 18.16
CA ALA A 89 4.55 22.07 19.20
C ALA A 89 5.08 20.67 18.89
N ASP A 90 4.30 19.85 18.18
CA ASP A 90 4.63 18.45 17.91
C ASP A 90 5.57 18.29 16.70
N ARG A 91 6.04 19.37 16.06
CA ARG A 91 6.93 19.29 14.88
C ARG A 91 8.17 18.44 15.11
N ARG A 92 8.77 18.52 16.30
CA ARG A 92 9.93 17.69 16.67
C ARG A 92 9.57 16.20 16.84
N VAL A 93 8.33 15.90 17.19
CA VAL A 93 7.81 14.53 17.32
C VAL A 93 7.54 13.95 15.93
N LEU A 94 7.01 14.77 15.01
CA LEU A 94 6.82 14.39 13.61
C LEU A 94 8.15 14.05 12.93
N PHE A 95 9.24 14.76 13.25
CA PHE A 95 10.57 14.39 12.77
C PHE A 95 10.95 12.94 13.14
N TRP A 96 10.72 12.54 14.39
CA TRP A 96 10.95 11.15 14.82
C TRP A 96 10.02 10.15 14.13
N ALA A 97 8.77 10.53 13.87
CA ALA A 97 7.85 9.69 13.10
C ALA A 97 8.35 9.50 11.65
N TYR A 98 8.84 10.55 10.99
CA TYR A 98 9.44 10.42 9.66
C TYR A 98 10.72 9.60 9.67
N LEU A 99 11.57 9.76 10.70
CA LEU A 99 12.80 8.97 10.86
C LEU A 99 12.52 7.48 11.09
N ALA A 100 11.35 7.14 11.63
CA ALA A 100 10.93 5.75 11.80
C ALA A 100 10.76 5.02 10.45
N VAL A 101 10.48 5.72 9.35
CA VAL A 101 10.34 5.11 8.02
C VAL A 101 11.65 4.47 7.57
N PRO A 102 12.75 5.21 7.33
CA PRO A 102 14.00 4.59 6.89
C PRO A 102 14.54 3.57 7.89
N LEU A 103 14.35 3.78 9.20
CA LEU A 103 14.77 2.82 10.23
C LEU A 103 13.98 1.50 10.14
N GLN A 104 12.66 1.54 9.98
CA GLN A 104 11.84 0.33 9.83
C GLN A 104 12.28 -0.48 8.61
N PHE A 105 12.49 0.18 7.48
CA PHE A 105 12.92 -0.48 6.24
C PHE A 105 14.39 -0.91 6.26
N TYR A 106 15.23 -0.29 7.08
CA TYR A 106 16.57 -0.77 7.36
C TYR A 106 16.55 -2.11 8.10
N TRP A 107 15.63 -2.32 9.05
CA TRP A 107 15.44 -3.62 9.69
C TRP A 107 14.96 -4.69 8.70
N VAL A 108 14.10 -4.33 7.74
CA VAL A 108 13.72 -5.21 6.62
C VAL A 108 14.94 -5.57 5.77
N TYR A 109 15.80 -4.59 5.46
CA TYR A 109 17.01 -4.82 4.67
C TYR A 109 17.97 -5.80 5.36
N LEU A 110 18.15 -5.65 6.68
CA LEU A 110 19.00 -6.52 7.51
C LEU A 110 18.40 -7.91 7.82
N GLU A 111 17.17 -8.20 7.38
CA GLU A 111 16.44 -9.44 7.73
C GLU A 111 16.21 -9.62 9.24
N TRP A 112 16.24 -8.53 10.02
CA TRP A 112 16.13 -8.61 11.47
C TRP A 112 14.68 -8.60 11.95
N TYR A 113 14.02 -9.76 11.82
CA TYR A 113 12.60 -9.92 12.16
C TYR A 113 12.24 -9.44 13.59
N GLY A 114 13.08 -9.79 14.57
CA GLY A 114 12.85 -9.42 15.97
C GLY A 114 12.75 -7.91 16.18
N MET A 115 13.69 -7.13 15.63
CA MET A 115 13.62 -5.67 15.70
C MET A 115 12.50 -5.10 14.83
N PHE A 116 12.31 -5.63 13.63
CA PHE A 116 11.27 -5.23 12.70
C PHE A 116 9.86 -5.25 13.33
N ILE A 117 9.52 -6.32 14.06
CA ILE A 117 8.16 -6.50 14.60
C ILE A 117 7.91 -5.64 15.86
N ILE A 118 8.95 -5.35 16.64
CA ILE A 118 8.81 -4.57 17.89
C ILE A 118 9.10 -3.07 17.74
N PHE A 119 9.81 -2.65 16.68
CA PHE A 119 10.26 -1.26 16.53
C PHE A 119 9.12 -0.24 16.60
N ILE A 120 8.06 -0.40 15.79
CA ILE A 120 6.94 0.54 15.81
C ILE A 120 6.01 0.30 17.02
N PRO A 121 5.52 -0.93 17.27
CA PRO A 121 4.55 -1.17 18.33
C PRO A 121 5.08 -0.92 19.74
N MET A 122 6.39 -1.10 19.98
CA MET A 122 6.99 -0.93 21.31
C MET A 122 7.89 0.31 21.38
N TYR A 123 8.94 0.38 20.55
CA TYR A 123 9.93 1.46 20.69
C TYR A 123 9.36 2.83 20.30
N MET A 124 8.69 2.95 19.15
CA MET A 124 8.08 4.23 18.75
C MET A 124 6.87 4.59 19.63
N PHE A 125 6.13 3.59 20.12
CA PHE A 125 5.06 3.79 21.10
C PHE A 125 5.57 4.43 22.40
N LEU A 126 6.79 4.10 22.84
CA LEU A 126 7.40 4.70 24.03
C LEU A 126 8.10 6.03 23.72
N LEU A 127 8.82 6.09 22.59
CA LEU A 127 9.68 7.22 22.23
C LEU A 127 8.86 8.48 21.88
N LEU A 128 7.76 8.35 21.12
CA LEU A 128 6.97 9.52 20.72
C LEU A 128 6.31 10.21 21.90
N PRO A 129 5.59 9.50 22.81
CA PRO A 129 4.98 10.14 23.97
C PRO A 129 6.04 10.68 24.94
N LEU A 130 7.14 9.97 25.17
CA LEU A 130 8.28 10.49 25.94
C LEU A 130 8.77 11.82 25.36
N ARG A 131 8.95 11.89 24.04
CA ARG A 131 9.37 13.13 23.37
C ARG A 131 8.33 14.23 23.54
N MET A 132 7.04 13.92 23.46
CA MET A 132 5.97 14.88 23.69
C MET A 132 5.97 15.42 25.13
N VAL A 133 6.24 14.58 26.14
CA VAL A 133 6.34 15.02 27.54
C VAL A 133 7.48 16.03 27.72
N THR A 134 8.63 15.83 27.07
CA THR A 134 9.76 16.79 27.14
C THR A 134 9.44 18.18 26.57
N ILE A 135 8.36 18.33 25.80
CA ILE A 135 7.90 19.61 25.27
C ILE A 135 7.01 20.35 26.29
N GLY A 136 6.47 19.65 27.29
CA GLY A 136 5.67 20.24 28.38
C GLY A 136 4.24 20.65 28.01
N GLN A 137 3.76 20.29 26.81
CA GLN A 137 2.40 20.63 26.37
C GLN A 137 1.39 19.50 26.61
N THR A 138 0.50 19.69 27.59
CA THR A 138 -0.49 18.69 28.02
C THR A 138 -1.78 18.72 27.20
N LYS A 139 -2.16 19.87 26.64
CA LYS A 139 -3.43 20.04 25.90
C LYS A 139 -3.51 19.11 24.69
N GLY A 140 -4.44 18.17 24.71
CA GLY A 140 -4.67 17.24 23.60
C GLY A 140 -3.58 16.16 23.43
N TYR A 141 -2.69 16.00 24.41
CA TYR A 141 -1.56 15.05 24.40
C TYR A 141 -1.97 13.65 23.92
N VAL A 142 -2.93 13.01 24.61
CA VAL A 142 -3.37 11.63 24.31
C VAL A 142 -3.88 11.51 22.88
N LYS A 143 -4.63 12.51 22.40
CA LYS A 143 -5.15 12.54 21.03
C LYS A 143 -4.01 12.53 20.01
N ALA A 144 -3.03 13.42 20.12
CA ALA A 144 -1.95 13.44 19.12
C ALA A 144 -1.01 12.24 19.25
N ALA A 145 -0.69 11.78 20.47
CA ALA A 145 0.12 10.59 20.67
C ALA A 145 -0.54 9.37 20.01
N GLY A 146 -1.84 9.16 20.25
CA GLY A 146 -2.62 8.10 19.64
C GLY A 146 -2.72 8.23 18.12
N THR A 147 -2.98 9.43 17.60
CA THR A 147 -3.11 9.64 16.15
C THR A 147 -1.78 9.47 15.41
N ILE A 148 -0.66 9.97 15.93
CA ILE A 148 0.67 9.79 15.31
C ILE A 148 1.07 8.32 15.36
N HIS A 149 0.86 7.65 16.48
CA HIS A 149 1.16 6.21 16.59
C HIS A 149 0.31 5.39 15.62
N TRP A 150 -0.99 5.68 15.53
CA TRP A 150 -1.88 5.04 14.55
C TRP A 150 -1.43 5.26 13.11
N GLY A 151 -0.94 6.47 12.80
CA GLY A 151 -0.32 6.77 11.52
C GLY A 151 0.87 5.90 11.21
N LEU A 152 1.80 5.74 12.16
CA LEU A 152 2.95 4.85 11.99
C LEU A 152 2.52 3.39 11.83
N MET A 153 1.52 2.93 12.59
CA MET A 153 0.99 1.57 12.47
C MET A 153 0.43 1.31 11.06
N LEU A 154 -0.44 2.20 10.56
CA LEU A 154 -1.07 2.00 9.25
C LEU A 154 -0.10 2.20 8.08
N THR A 155 0.68 3.27 8.11
CA THR A 155 1.45 3.71 6.94
C THR A 155 2.87 3.19 6.90
N VAL A 156 3.43 2.77 8.04
CA VAL A 156 4.81 2.29 8.12
C VAL A 156 4.84 0.82 8.51
N PHE A 157 4.24 0.45 9.64
CA PHE A 157 4.26 -0.93 10.12
C PHE A 157 3.56 -1.87 9.12
N CYS A 158 2.29 -1.63 8.77
CA CYS A 158 1.57 -2.49 7.82
C CYS A 158 2.23 -2.54 6.44
N LEU A 159 2.66 -1.40 5.88
CA LEU A 159 3.32 -1.39 4.56
C LEU A 159 4.70 -2.07 4.59
N SER A 160 5.45 -1.97 5.70
CA SER A 160 6.72 -2.66 5.84
C SER A 160 6.58 -4.19 5.88
N HIS A 161 5.42 -4.73 6.27
CA HIS A 161 5.14 -6.17 6.16
C HIS A 161 5.04 -6.64 4.72
N ALA A 162 4.43 -5.83 3.84
CA ALA A 162 4.42 -6.12 2.41
C ALA A 162 5.86 -6.15 1.84
N ALA A 163 6.74 -5.25 2.29
CA ALA A 163 8.15 -5.29 1.92
C ALA A 163 8.91 -6.46 2.55
N PHE A 164 8.56 -6.88 3.76
CA PHE A 164 9.15 -8.04 4.42
C PHE A 164 8.83 -9.36 3.69
N LEU A 165 7.72 -9.43 2.95
CA LEU A 165 7.47 -10.59 2.08
C LEU A 165 8.58 -10.78 1.02
N LEU A 166 9.27 -9.72 0.59
CA LEU A 166 10.37 -9.81 -0.38
C LEU A 166 11.59 -10.57 0.14
N ILE A 167 11.73 -10.65 1.47
CA ILE A 167 12.92 -11.21 2.12
C ILE A 167 12.65 -12.58 2.72
N LEU A 168 11.40 -13.03 2.68
CA LEU A 168 10.98 -14.30 3.25
C LEU A 168 11.58 -15.45 2.43
N LYS A 169 12.33 -16.31 3.12
CA LYS A 169 12.93 -17.52 2.54
C LYS A 169 12.11 -18.72 2.98
N GLU A 170 11.87 -19.65 2.07
CA GLU A 170 11.24 -20.93 2.42
C GLU A 170 12.22 -21.80 3.20
N SER A 171 11.75 -22.37 4.32
CA SER A 171 12.55 -23.26 5.18
C SER A 171 13.00 -24.55 4.47
N HIS A 172 12.25 -24.99 3.46
CA HIS A 172 12.49 -26.25 2.76
C HIS A 172 13.10 -26.08 1.35
N ALA A 173 13.25 -24.84 0.87
CA ALA A 173 13.85 -24.52 -0.42
C ALA A 173 14.57 -23.15 -0.37
N PRO A 174 15.72 -23.05 0.32
CA PRO A 174 16.42 -21.77 0.52
C PRO A 174 16.99 -21.16 -0.79
N GLU A 175 17.08 -21.95 -1.87
CA GLU A 175 17.45 -21.46 -3.20
C GLU A 175 16.27 -20.88 -3.98
N ALA A 176 15.03 -21.22 -3.61
CA ALA A 176 13.85 -20.56 -4.14
C ALA A 176 13.73 -19.19 -3.49
N ASN A 177 13.59 -18.14 -4.31
CA ASN A 177 13.35 -16.78 -3.84
C ASN A 177 11.90 -16.39 -4.13
N PRO A 178 10.93 -16.87 -3.33
CA PRO A 178 9.52 -16.62 -3.57
C PRO A 178 9.11 -15.16 -3.32
N GLY A 179 9.99 -14.34 -2.74
CA GLY A 179 9.66 -13.01 -2.22
C GLY A 179 8.90 -12.10 -3.18
N PRO A 180 9.41 -11.83 -4.41
CA PRO A 180 8.67 -11.05 -5.40
C PRO A 180 7.32 -11.67 -5.80
N GLY A 181 7.24 -13.00 -5.82
CA GLY A 181 6.00 -13.73 -6.09
C GLY A 181 4.95 -13.53 -5.00
N LEU A 182 5.35 -13.54 -3.73
CA LEU A 182 4.46 -13.28 -2.60
C LEU A 182 3.90 -11.85 -2.61
N VAL A 183 4.74 -10.87 -2.96
CA VAL A 183 4.30 -9.47 -3.10
C VAL A 183 3.36 -9.32 -4.29
N LEU A 184 3.68 -9.93 -5.43
CA LEU A 184 2.78 -9.93 -6.60
C LEU A 184 1.46 -10.61 -6.28
N PHE A 185 1.48 -11.73 -5.58
CA PHE A 185 0.28 -12.42 -5.13
C PHE A 185 -0.58 -11.51 -4.25
N LEU A 186 0.00 -10.84 -3.25
CA LEU A 186 -0.72 -9.89 -2.39
C LEU A 186 -1.35 -8.75 -3.21
N VAL A 187 -0.60 -8.16 -4.14
CA VAL A 187 -1.08 -7.05 -4.96
C VAL A 187 -2.18 -7.50 -5.92
N VAL A 188 -2.02 -8.63 -6.60
CA VAL A 188 -3.03 -9.15 -7.52
C VAL A 188 -4.30 -9.55 -6.76
N LEU A 189 -4.16 -10.23 -5.61
CA LEU A 189 -5.29 -10.62 -4.78
C LEU A 189 -6.10 -9.40 -4.32
N THR A 190 -5.42 -8.36 -3.83
CA THR A 190 -6.08 -7.12 -3.39
C THR A 190 -6.75 -6.37 -4.55
N GLN A 191 -6.14 -6.34 -5.73
CA GLN A 191 -6.75 -5.73 -6.91
C GLN A 191 -7.96 -6.51 -7.44
N LEU A 192 -7.87 -7.84 -7.48
CA LEU A 192 -8.99 -8.69 -7.87
C LEU A 192 -10.14 -8.55 -6.88
N ASN A 193 -9.85 -8.48 -5.57
CA ASN A 193 -10.83 -8.19 -4.55
C ASN A 193 -11.57 -6.88 -4.85
N ASP A 194 -10.86 -5.78 -5.12
CA ASP A 194 -11.47 -4.49 -5.45
C ASP A 194 -12.33 -4.54 -6.73
N VAL A 195 -11.86 -5.21 -7.78
CA VAL A 195 -12.59 -5.35 -9.05
C VAL A 195 -13.86 -6.19 -8.86
N CYS A 196 -13.76 -7.33 -8.18
CA CYS A 196 -14.91 -8.19 -7.92
C CYS A 196 -15.94 -7.51 -7.00
N GLN A 197 -15.48 -6.78 -5.96
CA GLN A 197 -16.36 -5.96 -5.12
C GLN A 197 -17.11 -4.90 -5.94
N PHE A 198 -16.43 -4.27 -6.90
CA PHE A 198 -17.05 -3.28 -7.77
C PHE A 198 -18.10 -3.90 -8.71
N ILE A 199 -17.76 -4.99 -9.40
CA ILE A 199 -18.65 -5.65 -10.37
C ILE A 199 -19.90 -6.18 -9.65
N TRP A 200 -19.72 -6.94 -8.57
CA TRP A 200 -20.82 -7.53 -7.84
C TRP A 200 -21.63 -6.50 -7.06
N GLY A 201 -20.94 -5.46 -6.54
CA GLY A 201 -21.59 -4.35 -5.88
C GLY A 201 -22.46 -3.52 -6.81
N LYS A 202 -22.08 -3.37 -8.10
CA LYS A 202 -22.89 -2.67 -9.11
C LYS A 202 -24.01 -3.54 -9.69
N SER A 203 -23.77 -4.85 -9.84
CA SER A 203 -24.73 -5.78 -10.42
C SER A 203 -25.84 -6.19 -9.45
N LEU A 204 -25.50 -6.47 -8.19
CA LEU A 204 -26.38 -7.12 -7.21
C LEU A 204 -26.52 -6.31 -5.89
N GLY A 205 -25.82 -5.19 -5.78
CA GLY A 205 -25.74 -4.41 -4.54
C GLY A 205 -26.94 -3.52 -4.27
N ASN A 206 -28.01 -4.11 -3.71
CA ASN A 206 -29.18 -3.34 -3.26
C ASN A 206 -29.10 -2.94 -1.77
N ARG A 207 -28.35 -3.68 -0.95
CA ARG A 207 -28.20 -3.43 0.50
C ARG A 207 -26.83 -2.88 0.85
N LYS A 208 -26.79 -1.64 1.33
CA LYS A 208 -25.56 -0.99 1.83
C LYS A 208 -25.14 -1.61 3.16
N ILE A 209 -23.83 -1.84 3.33
CA ILE A 209 -23.29 -2.39 4.59
C ILE A 209 -23.17 -1.29 5.64
N LEU A 210 -22.52 -0.18 5.28
CA LEU A 210 -22.20 0.93 6.20
C LEU A 210 -22.48 2.28 5.54
N PRO A 211 -23.76 2.68 5.38
CA PRO A 211 -24.13 3.86 4.61
C PRO A 211 -23.59 5.18 5.17
N LYS A 212 -23.37 5.28 6.49
CA LYS A 212 -22.84 6.49 7.15
C LYS A 212 -21.32 6.64 7.05
N VAL A 213 -20.59 5.55 6.80
CA VAL A 213 -19.12 5.54 6.76
C VAL A 213 -18.61 5.43 5.31
N SER A 214 -19.26 4.60 4.50
CA SER A 214 -18.92 4.41 3.09
C SER A 214 -20.21 4.19 2.27
N PRO A 215 -20.79 5.26 1.69
CA PRO A 215 -22.11 5.20 1.07
C PRO A 215 -22.18 4.31 -0.19
N GLY A 216 -21.04 3.90 -0.74
CA GLY A 216 -20.93 3.04 -1.92
C GLY A 216 -20.73 1.54 -1.65
N LYS A 217 -20.51 1.10 -0.40
CA LYS A 217 -20.23 -0.32 -0.10
C LYS A 217 -21.50 -1.14 0.15
N THR A 218 -21.67 -2.25 -0.57
CA THR A 218 -22.84 -3.14 -0.50
C THR A 218 -22.48 -4.56 -0.06
N TRP A 219 -23.43 -5.28 0.56
CA TRP A 219 -23.22 -6.65 1.05
C TRP A 219 -22.88 -7.62 -0.06
N ALA A 220 -23.57 -7.45 -1.18
CA ALA A 220 -23.26 -8.17 -2.40
C ALA A 220 -21.81 -7.89 -2.81
N GLY A 221 -21.40 -6.62 -2.91
CA GLY A 221 -20.03 -6.27 -3.25
C GLY A 221 -19.01 -6.94 -2.33
N PHE A 222 -19.19 -6.85 -1.02
CA PHE A 222 -18.29 -7.48 -0.05
C PHE A 222 -18.16 -9.00 -0.27
N LEU A 223 -19.28 -9.72 -0.38
CA LEU A 223 -19.27 -11.17 -0.62
C LEU A 223 -18.71 -11.54 -1.99
N GLY A 224 -18.85 -10.68 -3.00
CA GLY A 224 -18.24 -10.91 -4.31
C GLY A 224 -16.73 -10.74 -4.32
N GLY A 225 -16.15 -10.04 -3.35
CA GLY A 225 -14.70 -9.89 -3.22
C GLY A 225 -14.02 -10.96 -2.36
N VAL A 226 -14.75 -11.57 -1.42
CA VAL A 226 -14.28 -12.67 -0.56
C VAL A 226 -14.19 -13.95 -1.37
#